data_AF-A0A1S1MD14-F1
#
_entry.id   AF-A0A1S1MD14-F1
#
_cell.length_a   1.000
_cell.length_b   1.000
_cell.length_c   1.000
_cell.angle_alpha   90.00
_cell.angle_beta   90.00
_cell.angle_gamma   90.00
#
_symmetry.space_group_name_H-M   'P 1'
#
loop_
_entity.id
_entity.type
_entity.pdbx_description
1 polymer ?
#
loop_
_entity_poly.entity_id
_entity_poly.type
_entity_poly.pdbx_seq_one_letter_code
_entity_poly.pdbx_strand_id
1 'polypeptide(L)'
;MSDEPQSHEVRALVEGYLHAINTSDTEGLKKLSIGPALEELSPNYKGVPGKQPYWRHLMIRTEKDNPCHIKTFKVLAHGPEHIVVEVYTEFADQREKTYYLPGTWVRYDVASVRGRWKIELIRDFDDHNFHWRKQGTLFLRVPESCGFRALGETAPHALNNNGSLQVTFDLGSVIAAGRPAMLPGELGFAYTVPVLSNGKKPLPLSALNEAALKEYPHLTYRRGYLEAEIDTVEEAMGWPVPELWRQYLTSTTILQNGCLDTDDYIDIYAPAQIVSLTQACADGGAHNPGYLHVAAAGGGDIAIDTRNPNGPTYLMYASEGWEYLQVQTNTLNEFIDQLESRTFKLRFDET
;
A
#
# COMPACT_ATOMS: atom_id res chain seq x y z
N MET A 1 -6.74 -11.52 21.36
CA MET A 1 -8.02 -10.97 21.85
C MET A 1 -8.61 -10.26 20.65
N SER A 2 -9.86 -10.55 20.27
CA SER A 2 -10.42 -10.16 18.97
C SER A 2 -10.50 -8.65 18.79
N ASP A 3 -9.70 -8.12 17.85
CA ASP A 3 -9.58 -6.71 17.47
C ASP A 3 -10.79 -6.18 16.63
N GLU A 4 -11.85 -6.98 16.51
CA GLU A 4 -13.08 -6.65 15.77
C GLU A 4 -13.78 -5.37 16.24
N PRO A 5 -13.96 -5.08 17.54
CA PRO A 5 -14.79 -3.95 17.97
C PRO A 5 -14.26 -2.59 17.51
N GLN A 6 -12.94 -2.38 17.59
CA GLN A 6 -12.30 -1.12 17.19
C GLN A 6 -12.27 -0.98 15.66
N SER A 7 -12.08 -2.08 14.94
CA SER A 7 -12.18 -2.13 13.48
C SER A 7 -13.58 -1.75 12.99
N HIS A 8 -14.63 -2.16 13.70
CA HIS A 8 -16.02 -1.76 13.41
C HIS A 8 -16.27 -0.28 13.70
N GLU A 9 -15.73 0.28 14.78
CA GLU A 9 -15.85 1.71 15.09
C GLU A 9 -15.15 2.58 14.04
N VAL A 10 -13.96 2.18 13.59
CA VAL A 10 -13.24 2.90 12.53
C VAL A 10 -13.94 2.78 11.19
N ARG A 11 -14.47 1.59 10.86
CA ARG A 11 -15.31 1.44 9.66
C ARG A 11 -16.52 2.36 9.72
N ALA A 12 -17.24 2.39 10.85
CA ALA A 12 -18.37 3.29 11.05
C ALA A 12 -17.99 4.77 10.96
N LEU A 13 -16.78 5.15 11.40
CA LEU A 13 -16.23 6.49 11.23
C LEU A 13 -16.05 6.84 9.75
N VAL A 14 -15.43 5.95 8.96
CA VAL A 14 -15.22 6.18 7.52
C VAL A 14 -16.56 6.19 6.77
N GLU A 15 -17.49 5.29 7.11
CA GLU A 15 -18.85 5.29 6.56
C GLU A 15 -19.59 6.60 6.91
N GLY A 16 -19.44 7.10 8.13
CA GLY A 16 -19.97 8.40 8.55
C GLY A 16 -19.34 9.57 7.78
N TYR A 17 -18.05 9.48 7.45
CA TYR A 17 -17.36 10.49 6.65
C TYR A 17 -17.85 10.49 5.20
N LEU A 18 -18.00 9.31 4.58
CA LEU A 18 -18.56 9.17 3.24
C LEU A 18 -20.03 9.56 3.18
N HIS A 19 -20.81 9.26 4.22
CA HIS A 19 -22.17 9.75 4.33
C HIS A 19 -22.21 11.28 4.32
N ALA A 20 -21.35 11.93 5.11
CA ALA A 20 -21.25 13.38 5.13
C ALA A 20 -20.82 13.97 3.76
N ILE A 21 -19.93 13.28 3.01
CA ILE A 21 -19.63 13.63 1.62
C ILE A 21 -20.90 13.53 0.76
N ASN A 22 -21.60 12.39 0.81
CA ASN A 22 -22.76 12.11 -0.02
C ASN A 22 -23.92 13.07 0.22
N THR A 23 -24.05 13.59 1.45
CA THR A 23 -25.07 14.58 1.81
C THR A 23 -24.56 16.02 1.80
N SER A 24 -23.33 16.25 1.36
CA SER A 24 -22.65 17.56 1.39
C SER A 24 -22.64 18.22 2.79
N ASP A 25 -22.61 17.42 3.86
CA ASP A 25 -22.56 17.87 5.25
C ASP A 25 -21.13 18.24 5.68
N THR A 26 -20.71 19.43 5.31
CA THR A 26 -19.38 19.96 5.67
C THR A 26 -19.16 20.10 7.19
N GLU A 27 -20.20 20.31 8.00
CA GLU A 27 -20.07 20.35 9.46
C GLU A 27 -19.91 18.95 10.05
N GLY A 28 -20.57 17.94 9.46
CA GLY A 28 -20.32 16.53 9.70
C GLY A 28 -18.86 16.16 9.42
N LEU A 29 -18.34 16.53 8.24
CA LEU A 29 -16.93 16.30 7.89
C LEU A 29 -15.98 16.92 8.92
N LYS A 30 -16.17 18.19 9.28
CA LYS A 30 -15.34 18.86 10.30
C LYS A 30 -15.40 18.19 11.65
N LYS A 31 -16.57 17.67 12.05
CA LYS A 31 -16.71 16.94 13.32
C LYS A 31 -15.97 15.62 13.30
N LEU A 32 -15.88 14.94 12.16
CA LEU A 32 -15.23 13.64 12.02
C LEU A 32 -13.72 13.77 11.77
N SER A 33 -13.25 14.93 11.33
CA SER A 33 -11.85 15.20 11.03
C SER A 33 -11.10 15.94 12.14
N ILE A 34 -9.79 15.74 12.18
CA ILE A 34 -8.81 16.53 12.92
C ILE A 34 -7.59 16.79 12.03
N GLY A 35 -6.64 17.59 12.51
CA GLY A 35 -5.34 17.75 11.85
C GLY A 35 -5.46 18.14 10.37
N PRO A 36 -4.62 17.57 9.49
CA PRO A 36 -4.66 17.85 8.05
C PRO A 36 -6.04 17.67 7.40
N ALA A 37 -6.75 16.59 7.72
CA ALA A 37 -8.08 16.35 7.15
C ALA A 37 -9.10 17.43 7.53
N LEU A 38 -8.96 18.06 8.70
CA LEU A 38 -9.78 19.20 9.11
C LEU A 38 -9.36 20.49 8.40
N GLU A 39 -8.05 20.69 8.19
CA GLU A 39 -7.52 21.87 7.49
C GLU A 39 -8.01 21.96 6.04
N GLU A 40 -8.14 20.82 5.35
CA GLU A 40 -8.68 20.74 3.97
C GLU A 40 -10.13 21.21 3.84
N LEU A 41 -10.90 21.21 4.93
CA LEU A 41 -12.29 21.68 4.98
C LEU A 41 -12.39 23.19 5.23
N SER A 42 -11.27 23.87 5.42
CA SER A 42 -11.23 25.32 5.65
C SER A 42 -11.60 26.09 4.38
N PRO A 43 -12.42 27.17 4.47
CA PRO A 43 -12.67 28.06 3.33
C PRO A 43 -11.40 28.71 2.77
N ASN A 44 -10.36 28.81 3.61
CA ASN A 44 -9.06 29.37 3.25
C ASN A 44 -8.07 28.31 2.75
N TYR A 45 -8.49 27.04 2.67
CA TYR A 45 -7.68 25.98 2.11
C TYR A 45 -7.46 26.28 0.62
N LYS A 46 -6.22 26.63 0.27
CA LYS A 46 -5.87 27.02 -1.10
C LYS A 46 -5.70 25.81 -2.02
N GLY A 47 -5.70 24.59 -1.46
CA GLY A 47 -5.46 23.35 -2.20
C GLY A 47 -4.18 23.38 -3.02
N VAL A 48 -4.09 22.44 -3.95
CA VAL A 48 -3.07 22.43 -5.01
C VAL A 48 -3.66 23.10 -6.25
N PRO A 49 -2.95 24.04 -6.90
CA PRO A 49 -3.42 24.65 -8.14
C PRO A 49 -3.81 23.59 -9.19
N GLY A 50 -5.08 23.61 -9.61
CA GLY A 50 -5.62 22.66 -10.59
C GLY A 50 -6.18 21.34 -10.02
N LYS A 51 -6.12 21.12 -8.70
CA LYS A 51 -6.70 19.93 -8.04
C LYS A 51 -7.61 20.31 -6.87
N GLN A 52 -8.62 19.49 -6.63
CA GLN A 52 -9.55 19.62 -5.49
C GLN A 52 -9.20 18.55 -4.44
N PRO A 53 -9.30 18.84 -3.13
CA PRO A 53 -9.11 17.83 -2.10
C PRO A 53 -10.12 16.69 -2.24
N TYR A 54 -9.75 15.49 -1.79
CA TYR A 54 -10.48 14.23 -1.97
C TYR A 54 -11.97 14.35 -1.68
N TRP A 55 -12.34 14.90 -0.51
CA TRP A 55 -13.74 15.05 -0.10
C TRP A 55 -14.55 15.89 -1.10
N ARG A 56 -13.93 16.94 -1.67
CA ARG A 56 -14.57 17.85 -2.60
C ARG A 56 -14.66 17.24 -3.99
N HIS A 57 -13.66 16.45 -4.39
CA HIS A 57 -13.72 15.66 -5.62
C HIS A 57 -14.90 14.69 -5.57
N LEU A 58 -15.00 13.88 -4.51
CA LEU A 58 -16.10 12.94 -4.35
C LEU A 58 -17.45 13.65 -4.28
N MET A 59 -17.57 14.73 -3.50
CA MET A 59 -18.83 15.47 -3.36
C MET A 59 -19.35 16.04 -4.69
N ILE A 60 -18.47 16.60 -5.53
CA ILE A 60 -18.84 17.05 -6.89
C ILE A 60 -19.33 15.88 -7.74
N ARG A 61 -18.72 14.70 -7.56
CA ARG A 61 -19.06 13.48 -8.31
C ARG A 61 -20.34 12.86 -7.83
N THR A 62 -20.66 12.91 -6.54
CA THR A 62 -21.89 12.34 -6.00
C THR A 62 -23.14 12.92 -6.66
N GLU A 63 -23.10 14.21 -7.04
CA GLU A 63 -24.19 14.86 -7.77
C GLU A 63 -24.41 14.27 -9.18
N LYS A 64 -23.38 13.67 -9.78
CA LYS A 64 -23.37 13.17 -11.16
C LYS A 64 -23.43 11.63 -11.27
N ASP A 65 -22.81 10.96 -10.30
CA ASP A 65 -22.45 9.54 -10.34
C ASP A 65 -23.09 8.76 -9.15
N ASN A 66 -24.12 9.33 -8.50
CA ASN A 66 -24.84 8.77 -7.34
C ASN A 66 -23.98 8.65 -6.05
N PRO A 67 -24.57 8.27 -4.89
CA PRO A 67 -23.81 8.08 -3.65
C PRO A 67 -22.63 7.14 -3.79
N CYS A 68 -21.53 7.50 -3.13
CA CYS A 68 -20.32 6.70 -3.04
C CYS A 68 -20.37 5.84 -1.76
N HIS A 69 -19.91 4.58 -1.83
CA HIS A 69 -19.90 3.67 -0.68
C HIS A 69 -18.59 2.91 -0.59
N ILE A 70 -18.32 2.34 0.60
CA ILE A 70 -17.15 1.49 0.80
C ILE A 70 -17.38 0.15 0.12
N LYS A 71 -16.51 -0.19 -0.81
CA LYS A 71 -16.46 -1.51 -1.44
C LYS A 71 -15.48 -2.43 -0.72
N THR A 72 -14.28 -1.93 -0.45
CA THR A 72 -13.24 -2.67 0.28
C THR A 72 -12.80 -1.86 1.49
N PHE A 73 -12.60 -2.54 2.61
CA PHE A 73 -12.08 -1.95 3.85
C PHE A 73 -11.08 -2.92 4.45
N LYS A 74 -9.82 -2.49 4.55
CA LYS A 74 -8.73 -3.29 5.10
C LYS A 74 -8.04 -2.49 6.18
N VAL A 75 -7.92 -3.05 7.38
CA VAL A 75 -7.08 -2.46 8.43
C VAL A 75 -5.63 -2.76 8.09
N LEU A 76 -4.85 -1.71 7.83
CA LEU A 76 -3.42 -1.83 7.52
C LEU A 76 -2.57 -1.84 8.79
N ALA A 77 -2.92 -1.02 9.78
CA ALA A 77 -2.23 -0.95 11.05
C ALA A 77 -3.21 -0.64 12.17
N HIS A 78 -2.94 -1.19 13.35
CA HIS A 78 -3.82 -1.06 14.52
C HIS A 78 -3.00 -0.77 15.77
N GLY A 79 -3.28 0.36 16.40
CA GLY A 79 -2.65 0.82 17.62
C GLY A 79 -3.67 1.44 18.58
N PRO A 80 -3.30 1.62 19.86
CA PRO A 80 -4.22 2.10 20.90
C PRO A 80 -4.70 3.54 20.66
N GLU A 81 -3.91 4.34 19.95
CA GLU A 81 -4.21 5.75 19.65
C GLU A 81 -4.36 6.03 18.15
N HIS A 82 -3.93 5.11 17.28
CA HIS A 82 -3.98 5.28 15.84
C HIS A 82 -4.35 3.98 15.13
N ILE A 83 -5.22 4.08 14.13
CA ILE A 83 -5.59 2.98 13.23
C ILE A 83 -5.43 3.49 11.80
N VAL A 84 -4.79 2.69 10.95
CA VAL A 84 -4.65 2.99 9.53
C VAL A 84 -5.52 2.01 8.76
N VAL A 85 -6.37 2.53 7.89
CA VAL A 85 -7.24 1.72 7.06
C VAL A 85 -7.09 2.11 5.60
N GLU A 86 -7.10 1.08 4.76
CA GLU A 86 -7.19 1.20 3.32
C GLU A 86 -8.64 0.99 2.91
N VAL A 87 -9.13 1.90 2.09
CA VAL A 87 -10.54 1.96 1.71
C VAL A 87 -10.62 2.13 0.21
N TYR A 88 -11.26 1.16 -0.45
CA TYR A 88 -11.72 1.33 -1.82
C TYR A 88 -13.17 1.79 -1.78
N THR A 89 -13.43 2.93 -2.39
CA THR A 89 -14.77 3.52 -2.47
C THR A 89 -15.31 3.33 -3.87
N GLU A 90 -16.58 2.98 -4.07
CA GLU A 90 -17.18 2.83 -5.42
C GLU A 90 -18.46 3.67 -5.52
N PHE A 91 -18.76 4.19 -6.71
CA PHE A 91 -20.00 4.92 -6.98
C PHE A 91 -21.13 3.96 -7.34
N ALA A 92 -22.36 4.22 -6.88
CA ALA A 92 -23.48 3.31 -7.07
C ALA A 92 -23.80 2.98 -8.54
N ASP A 93 -23.49 3.88 -9.49
CA ASP A 93 -23.72 3.67 -10.92
C ASP A 93 -22.46 3.31 -11.75
N GLN A 94 -21.35 3.00 -11.07
CA GLN A 94 -20.04 2.75 -11.70
C GLN A 94 -20.05 1.62 -12.75
N ARG A 95 -21.01 0.70 -12.69
CA ARG A 95 -21.13 -0.44 -13.62
C ARG A 95 -21.95 -0.16 -14.88
N GLU A 96 -22.64 0.98 -14.96
CA GLU A 96 -23.60 1.26 -16.05
C GLU A 96 -23.08 2.28 -17.07
N LYS A 97 -21.84 2.78 -16.93
CA LYS A 97 -21.31 3.90 -17.74
C LYS A 97 -20.10 3.51 -18.60
N THR A 98 -20.04 4.09 -19.80
CA THR A 98 -19.03 3.85 -20.86
C THR A 98 -17.68 4.56 -20.62
N TYR A 99 -17.62 5.53 -19.70
CA TYR A 99 -16.38 6.23 -19.34
C TYR A 99 -16.13 6.10 -17.83
N TYR A 100 -14.99 5.51 -17.52
CA TYR A 100 -14.58 5.07 -16.20
C TYR A 100 -13.86 6.17 -15.45
N LEU A 101 -14.29 6.45 -14.22
CA LEU A 101 -13.40 6.95 -13.18
C LEU A 101 -13.49 5.94 -12.04
N PRO A 102 -12.40 5.23 -11.72
CA PRO A 102 -12.43 4.21 -10.70
C PRO A 102 -12.85 4.85 -9.39
N GLY A 103 -13.53 4.05 -8.59
CA GLY A 103 -13.43 4.16 -7.16
C GLY A 103 -12.01 4.48 -6.69
N THR A 104 -11.84 5.49 -5.84
CA THR A 104 -10.50 5.88 -5.39
C THR A 104 -10.07 4.94 -4.27
N TRP A 105 -8.88 4.35 -4.42
CA TRP A 105 -8.19 3.75 -3.27
C TRP A 105 -7.65 4.88 -2.40
N VAL A 106 -7.97 4.83 -1.12
CA VAL A 106 -7.59 5.88 -0.19
C VAL A 106 -7.14 5.27 1.11
N ARG A 107 -6.03 5.79 1.61
CA ARG A 107 -5.57 5.50 2.97
C ARG A 107 -6.13 6.55 3.92
N TYR A 108 -6.82 6.10 4.96
CA TYR A 108 -7.24 6.90 6.08
C TYR A 108 -6.34 6.62 7.28
N ASP A 109 -5.68 7.67 7.78
CA ASP A 109 -5.05 7.62 9.09
C ASP A 109 -6.04 8.16 10.11
N VAL A 110 -6.36 7.34 11.11
CA VAL A 110 -7.40 7.59 12.11
C VAL A 110 -6.75 7.67 13.47
N ALA A 111 -7.06 8.71 14.25
CA ALA A 111 -6.50 8.96 15.57
C ALA A 111 -7.58 8.99 16.65
N SER A 112 -7.28 8.49 17.84
CA SER A 112 -8.15 8.54 19.01
C SER A 112 -7.92 9.85 19.76
N VAL A 113 -8.89 10.76 19.71
CA VAL A 113 -8.84 12.03 20.45
C VAL A 113 -9.88 12.00 21.54
N ARG A 114 -9.41 11.99 22.80
CA ARG A 114 -10.26 11.94 24.00
C ARG A 114 -11.24 10.75 23.98
N GLY A 115 -10.75 9.59 23.55
CA GLY A 115 -11.53 8.34 23.48
C GLY A 115 -12.54 8.29 22.33
N ARG A 116 -12.34 9.08 21.27
CA ARG A 116 -13.15 9.05 20.05
C ARG A 116 -12.24 9.03 18.83
N TRP A 117 -12.52 8.12 17.91
CA TRP A 117 -11.82 8.05 16.63
C TRP A 117 -12.17 9.23 15.73
N LYS A 118 -11.17 9.78 15.05
CA LYS A 118 -11.25 10.90 14.11
C LYS A 118 -10.32 10.67 12.94
N ILE A 119 -10.72 11.11 11.75
CA ILE A 119 -9.86 11.06 10.57
C ILE A 119 -8.83 12.19 10.68
N GLU A 120 -7.55 11.84 10.77
CA GLU A 120 -6.46 12.81 10.86
C GLU A 120 -5.91 13.14 9.47
N LEU A 121 -5.78 12.14 8.60
CA LEU A 121 -5.23 12.29 7.27
C LEU A 121 -5.92 11.37 6.28
N ILE A 122 -6.11 11.88 5.07
CA ILE A 122 -6.65 11.16 3.94
C ILE A 122 -5.60 11.27 2.84
N ARG A 123 -5.12 10.12 2.35
CA ARG A 123 -4.21 10.08 1.20
C ARG A 123 -4.91 9.32 0.10
N ASP A 124 -5.31 10.03 -0.94
CA ASP A 124 -5.52 9.40 -2.23
C ASP A 124 -4.17 8.77 -2.63
N PHE A 125 -4.16 7.52 -3.13
CA PHE A 125 -2.92 6.96 -3.64
C PHE A 125 -2.41 7.74 -4.88
N ASP A 126 -3.25 8.59 -5.49
CA ASP A 126 -2.87 9.60 -6.51
C ASP A 126 -2.42 10.97 -5.92
N ASP A 127 -2.39 11.18 -4.59
CA ASP A 127 -2.22 12.52 -4.01
C ASP A 127 -0.76 12.99 -3.94
N HIS A 128 -0.39 13.76 -4.95
CA HIS A 128 0.89 14.44 -5.11
C HIS A 128 1.08 15.70 -4.21
N ASN A 129 0.44 15.78 -3.03
CA ASN A 129 0.38 16.99 -2.18
C ASN A 129 1.73 17.47 -1.56
N PHE A 130 2.86 16.92 -1.98
CA PHE A 130 4.21 17.26 -1.48
C PHE A 130 4.96 18.34 -2.28
N HIS A 131 4.45 18.86 -3.39
CA HIS A 131 5.26 19.64 -4.35
C HIS A 131 5.97 20.92 -3.85
N TRP A 132 5.63 21.46 -2.67
CA TRP A 132 6.32 22.61 -2.09
C TRP A 132 7.36 22.24 -1.01
N ARG A 133 7.37 21.00 -0.50
CA ARG A 133 8.42 20.46 0.37
C ARG A 133 9.23 19.45 -0.44
N LYS A 134 10.55 19.63 -0.51
CA LYS A 134 11.38 18.59 -1.14
C LYS A 134 11.24 17.30 -0.35
N GLN A 135 11.20 16.18 -1.05
CA GLN A 135 11.15 14.87 -0.42
C GLN A 135 12.55 14.42 -0.07
N GLY A 136 12.77 14.14 1.21
CA GLY A 136 13.94 13.43 1.69
C GLY A 136 13.63 11.94 1.80
N THR A 137 14.65 11.09 1.69
CA THR A 137 14.52 9.64 1.70
C THR A 137 15.39 9.02 2.78
N LEU A 138 14.90 7.95 3.41
CA LEU A 138 15.59 7.25 4.49
C LEU A 138 15.29 5.76 4.42
N PHE A 139 16.28 4.93 4.75
CA PHE A 139 16.10 3.50 4.93
C PHE A 139 16.54 3.08 6.33
N LEU A 140 15.63 2.46 7.06
CA LEU A 140 15.87 1.96 8.41
C LEU A 140 15.78 0.45 8.42
N ARG A 141 16.82 -0.22 8.94
CA ARG A 141 16.68 -1.63 9.34
C ARG A 141 16.21 -1.67 10.77
N VAL A 142 15.20 -2.48 11.06
CA VAL A 142 14.64 -2.68 12.40
C VAL A 142 14.38 -4.15 12.65
N PRO A 143 14.29 -4.60 13.91
CA PRO A 143 13.80 -5.94 14.20
C PRO A 143 12.37 -6.10 13.67
N GLU A 144 12.02 -7.28 13.18
CA GLU A 144 10.66 -7.59 12.70
C GLU A 144 9.60 -7.39 13.80
N SER A 145 9.98 -7.59 15.06
CA SER A 145 9.13 -7.30 16.24
C SER A 145 8.80 -5.82 16.41
N CYS A 146 9.49 -4.91 15.73
CA CYS A 146 9.15 -3.49 15.71
C CYS A 146 7.75 -3.29 15.08
N GLY A 147 7.39 -4.11 14.09
CA GLY A 147 6.15 -3.96 13.33
C GLY A 147 6.15 -2.71 12.45
N PHE A 148 5.01 -2.45 11.81
CA PHE A 148 4.83 -1.30 10.90
C PHE A 148 4.46 -0.04 11.70
N ARG A 149 5.37 0.93 11.75
CA ARG A 149 5.24 2.15 12.57
C ARG A 149 5.69 3.40 11.82
N ALA A 150 5.27 4.56 12.29
CA ALA A 150 5.74 5.85 11.79
C ALA A 150 7.23 6.06 12.10
N LEU A 151 7.89 6.93 11.32
CA LEU A 151 9.34 7.16 11.39
C LEU A 151 9.83 7.51 12.80
N GLY A 152 9.12 8.39 13.52
CA GLY A 152 9.49 8.83 14.86
C GLY A 152 9.48 7.69 15.89
N GLU A 153 8.60 6.70 15.71
CA GLU A 153 8.54 5.51 16.55
C GLU A 153 9.56 4.44 16.12
N THR A 154 9.80 4.31 14.82
CA THR A 154 10.75 3.35 14.24
C THR A 154 12.20 3.72 14.53
N ALA A 155 12.54 5.01 14.43
CA ALA A 155 13.93 5.48 14.49
C ALA A 155 14.71 5.04 15.75
N PRO A 156 14.13 5.05 16.97
CA PRO A 156 14.79 4.50 18.17
C PRO A 156 15.14 3.01 18.10
N HIS A 157 14.46 2.24 17.25
CA HIS A 157 14.70 0.80 17.07
C HIS A 157 15.65 0.47 15.90
N ALA A 158 16.18 1.49 15.23
CA ALA A 158 17.03 1.30 14.06
C ALA A 158 18.33 0.55 14.39
N LEU A 159 18.61 -0.51 13.64
CA LEU A 159 19.80 -1.37 13.72
C LEU A 159 20.96 -0.84 12.85
N ASN A 160 20.88 0.42 12.42
CA ASN A 160 21.87 1.01 11.51
C ASN A 160 23.18 1.27 12.27
N ASN A 161 24.14 0.35 12.14
CA ASN A 161 25.41 0.31 12.90
C ASN A 161 26.42 1.45 12.63
N ASN A 162 26.15 2.39 11.70
CA ASN A 162 27.17 3.32 11.18
C ASN A 162 27.01 4.80 11.60
N GLY A 163 26.13 5.13 12.56
CA GLY A 163 26.00 6.49 13.07
C GLY A 163 25.01 7.36 12.28
N SER A 164 24.48 8.37 12.99
CA SER A 164 23.36 9.29 12.66
C SER A 164 22.49 8.87 11.48
N LEU A 165 21.25 8.46 11.72
CA LEU A 165 20.24 8.29 10.68
C LEU A 165 20.14 9.56 9.84
N GLN A 166 20.49 9.46 8.55
CA GLN A 166 20.54 10.60 7.64
C GLN A 166 19.48 10.49 6.55
N VAL A 167 18.74 11.56 6.37
CA VAL A 167 17.80 11.75 5.28
C VAL A 167 18.58 12.23 4.07
N THR A 168 18.51 11.48 2.97
CA THR A 168 19.09 11.86 1.69
C THR A 168 17.99 12.31 0.72
N PHE A 169 18.26 12.36 -0.58
CA PHE A 169 17.34 12.84 -1.60
C PHE A 169 17.24 11.90 -2.80
N ASP A 170 17.80 10.69 -2.68
CA ASP A 170 17.74 9.65 -3.70
C ASP A 170 17.31 8.34 -3.02
N LEU A 171 16.08 7.95 -3.29
CA LEU A 171 15.47 6.75 -2.72
C LEU A 171 16.19 5.48 -3.18
N GLY A 172 16.51 5.41 -4.47
CA GLY A 172 17.16 4.25 -5.08
C GLY A 172 18.51 3.98 -4.44
N SER A 173 19.34 5.01 -4.28
CA SER A 173 20.64 4.87 -3.60
C SER A 173 20.52 4.44 -2.14
N VAL A 174 19.53 4.96 -1.41
CA VAL A 174 19.33 4.64 0.01
C VAL A 174 18.86 3.20 0.20
N ILE A 175 17.96 2.72 -0.65
CA ILE A 175 17.55 1.31 -0.67
C ILE A 175 18.73 0.41 -1.05
N ALA A 176 19.46 0.74 -2.13
CA ALA A 176 20.61 -0.05 -2.59
C ALA A 176 21.71 -0.17 -1.52
N ALA A 177 21.91 0.86 -0.70
CA ALA A 177 22.84 0.80 0.42
C ALA A 177 22.32 -0.02 1.61
N GLY A 178 20.99 -0.01 1.83
CA GLY A 178 20.35 -0.67 2.98
C GLY A 178 20.13 -2.18 2.81
N ARG A 179 19.72 -2.61 1.61
CA ARG A 179 19.35 -4.01 1.33
C ARG A 179 20.47 -5.03 1.61
N PRO A 180 21.72 -4.84 1.16
CA PRO A 180 22.77 -5.87 1.33
C PRO A 180 23.11 -6.17 2.80
N ALA A 181 22.74 -5.30 3.73
CA ALA A 181 23.05 -5.45 5.15
C ALA A 181 21.96 -6.19 5.94
N MET A 182 20.84 -6.57 5.32
CA MET A 182 19.70 -7.16 6.04
C MET A 182 19.99 -8.57 6.57
N LEU A 183 19.65 -8.79 7.83
CA LEU A 183 19.80 -10.08 8.52
C LEU A 183 18.44 -10.76 8.76
N PRO A 184 18.41 -12.09 9.04
CA PRO A 184 17.19 -12.75 9.49
C PRO A 184 16.56 -12.07 10.71
N GLY A 185 15.24 -11.92 10.69
CA GLY A 185 14.48 -11.23 11.75
C GLY A 185 14.54 -9.70 11.66
N GLU A 186 15.04 -9.13 10.56
CA GLU A 186 15.02 -7.70 10.27
C GLU A 186 14.01 -7.34 9.17
N LEU A 187 13.41 -6.17 9.30
CA LEU A 187 12.66 -5.47 8.25
C LEU A 187 13.44 -4.23 7.81
N GLY A 188 13.36 -3.92 6.53
CA GLY A 188 13.90 -2.71 5.92
C GLY A 188 12.78 -1.75 5.54
N PHE A 189 12.72 -0.59 6.18
CA PHE A 189 11.69 0.41 5.95
C PHE A 189 12.25 1.59 5.17
N ALA A 190 11.72 1.83 3.98
CA ALA A 190 12.01 3.02 3.20
C ALA A 190 10.95 4.10 3.47
N TYR A 191 11.39 5.31 3.80
CA TYR A 191 10.53 6.47 4.08
C TYR A 191 10.77 7.56 3.05
N THR A 192 9.70 8.25 2.71
CA THR A 192 9.72 9.50 1.94
C THR A 192 9.14 10.58 2.84
N VAL A 193 9.96 11.55 3.22
CA VAL A 193 9.62 12.54 4.23
C VAL A 193 9.66 13.97 3.69
N PRO A 194 8.74 14.85 4.11
CA PRO A 194 8.84 16.26 3.80
C PRO A 194 10.06 16.89 4.48
N VAL A 195 10.91 17.58 3.73
CA VAL A 195 12.00 18.38 4.29
C VAL A 195 11.89 19.86 3.91
N LEU A 196 12.39 20.72 4.80
CA LEU A 196 12.36 22.18 4.64
C LEU A 196 13.59 22.74 3.89
N SER A 197 14.63 21.93 3.66
CA SER A 197 15.92 22.39 3.11
C SER A 197 16.23 21.78 1.74
N ASN A 198 17.16 22.41 1.03
CA ASN A 198 17.55 22.09 -0.33
C ASN A 198 18.61 20.97 -0.40
N GLY A 199 18.15 19.72 -0.54
CA GLY A 199 18.56 18.69 -1.51
C GLY A 199 20.02 18.23 -1.66
N LYS A 200 21.02 18.94 -1.13
CA LYS A 200 22.43 18.72 -1.52
C LYS A 200 23.29 18.09 -0.44
N LYS A 201 22.81 18.02 0.80
CA LYS A 201 23.55 17.40 1.91
C LYS A 201 22.58 16.54 2.73
N PRO A 202 23.00 15.33 3.14
CA PRO A 202 22.21 14.54 4.06
C PRO A 202 21.84 15.33 5.32
N LEU A 203 20.62 15.14 5.82
CA LEU A 203 20.11 15.82 7.01
C LEU A 203 20.01 14.82 8.17
N PRO A 204 20.39 15.18 9.40
CA PRO A 204 20.11 14.32 10.54
C PRO A 204 18.61 14.25 10.80
N LEU A 205 18.11 13.14 11.36
CA LEU A 205 16.71 13.02 11.77
C LEU A 205 16.23 14.16 12.70
N SER A 206 17.11 14.72 13.54
CA SER A 206 16.79 15.85 14.41
C SER A 206 16.42 17.14 13.67
N ALA A 207 16.69 17.22 12.36
CA ALA A 207 16.29 18.34 11.51
C ALA A 207 14.88 18.16 10.91
N LEU A 208 14.24 17.01 11.12
CA LEU A 208 12.86 16.75 10.68
C LEU A 208 11.86 17.43 11.60
N ASN A 209 10.75 17.89 11.01
CA ASN A 209 9.62 18.41 11.77
C ASN A 209 8.67 17.28 12.20
N GLU A 210 7.68 17.61 13.03
CA GLU A 210 6.70 16.64 13.54
C GLU A 210 5.97 15.89 12.42
N ALA A 211 5.59 16.58 11.34
CA ALA A 211 4.91 15.96 10.21
C ALA A 211 5.78 14.86 9.55
N ALA A 212 7.07 15.12 9.34
CA ALA A 212 7.99 14.14 8.80
C ALA A 212 8.19 12.92 9.71
N LEU A 213 8.12 13.10 11.03
CA LEU A 213 8.22 12.00 11.99
C LEU A 213 6.96 11.13 12.03
N LYS A 214 5.82 11.62 11.56
CA LYS A 214 4.56 10.87 11.45
C LYS A 214 4.43 10.09 10.13
N GLU A 215 5.39 10.21 9.22
CA GLU A 215 5.39 9.46 7.97
C GLU A 215 5.60 7.96 8.21
N TYR A 216 4.85 7.15 7.50
CA TYR A 216 5.01 5.69 7.48
C TYR A 216 5.91 5.26 6.33
N PRO A 217 6.49 4.06 6.38
CA PRO A 217 7.29 3.60 5.27
C PRO A 217 6.41 3.41 4.03
N HIS A 218 6.92 3.86 2.90
CA HIS A 218 6.26 3.69 1.60
C HIS A 218 6.66 2.36 0.96
N LEU A 219 7.83 1.80 1.31
CA LEU A 219 8.26 0.45 0.94
C LEU A 219 8.79 -0.29 2.16
N THR A 220 8.44 -1.57 2.23
CA THR A 220 8.95 -2.54 3.20
C THR A 220 9.71 -3.62 2.47
N TYR A 221 10.92 -3.89 2.94
CA TYR A 221 11.79 -4.96 2.49
C TYR A 221 11.96 -5.98 3.60
N ARG A 222 12.16 -7.23 3.22
CA ARG A 222 12.48 -8.32 4.14
C ARG A 222 13.63 -9.14 3.59
N ARG A 223 14.25 -9.94 4.45
CA ARG A 223 15.11 -11.02 3.98
C ARG A 223 14.26 -11.99 3.14
N GLY A 224 14.83 -12.50 2.04
CA GLY A 224 14.20 -13.60 1.33
C GLY A 224 14.00 -14.83 2.22
N TYR A 225 13.08 -15.67 1.78
CA TYR A 225 12.65 -16.88 2.47
C TYR A 225 13.70 -17.97 2.37
N LEU A 226 13.66 -18.92 3.31
CA LEU A 226 14.47 -20.12 3.24
C LEU A 226 13.95 -21.06 2.14
N GLU A 227 14.84 -21.81 1.49
CA GLU A 227 14.44 -22.83 0.50
C GLU A 227 13.38 -23.79 1.05
N ALA A 228 13.53 -24.21 2.31
CA ALA A 228 12.57 -25.09 2.96
C ALA A 228 11.16 -24.50 3.10
N GLU A 229 11.02 -23.16 3.14
CA GLU A 229 9.71 -22.51 3.12
C GLU A 229 9.10 -22.56 1.71
N ILE A 230 9.91 -22.47 0.66
CA ILE A 230 9.44 -22.60 -0.73
C ILE A 230 9.06 -24.04 -1.04
N ASP A 231 9.79 -25.01 -0.51
CA ASP A 231 9.46 -26.44 -0.64
C ASP A 231 8.03 -26.74 -0.15
N THR A 232 7.56 -26.07 0.91
CA THR A 232 6.17 -26.22 1.38
C THR A 232 5.12 -25.79 0.36
N VAL A 233 5.45 -24.85 -0.53
CA VAL A 233 4.58 -24.43 -1.62
C VAL A 233 4.46 -25.54 -2.65
N GLU A 234 5.58 -26.12 -3.07
CA GLU A 234 5.60 -27.20 -4.07
C GLU A 234 4.89 -28.45 -3.55
N GLU A 235 5.12 -28.82 -2.30
CA GLU A 235 4.42 -29.93 -1.63
C GLU A 235 2.91 -29.70 -1.59
N ALA A 236 2.46 -28.48 -1.25
CA ALA A 236 1.04 -28.17 -1.15
C ALA A 236 0.34 -28.05 -2.51
N MET A 237 1.05 -27.57 -3.54
CA MET A 237 0.48 -27.38 -4.88
C MET A 237 0.58 -28.64 -5.76
N GLY A 238 1.55 -29.52 -5.50
CA GLY A 238 1.79 -30.71 -6.32
C GLY A 238 2.49 -30.43 -7.66
N TRP A 239 3.00 -29.21 -7.85
CA TRP A 239 3.79 -28.80 -9.02
C TRP A 239 4.90 -27.82 -8.59
N PRO A 240 5.99 -27.72 -9.37
CA PRO A 240 7.12 -26.87 -9.01
C PRO A 240 6.76 -25.38 -9.05
N VAL A 241 7.39 -24.60 -8.17
CA VAL A 241 7.39 -23.14 -8.24
C VAL A 241 8.33 -22.72 -9.38
N PRO A 242 7.94 -21.77 -10.24
CA PRO A 242 8.82 -21.27 -11.30
C PRO A 242 10.19 -20.84 -10.77
N GLU A 243 11.27 -21.34 -11.38
CA GLU A 243 12.65 -21.17 -10.90
C GLU A 243 13.03 -19.70 -10.69
N LEU A 244 12.65 -18.80 -11.59
CA LEU A 244 12.93 -17.36 -11.44
C LEU A 244 12.21 -16.77 -10.21
N TRP A 245 10.99 -17.21 -9.94
CA TRP A 245 10.23 -16.76 -8.77
C TRP A 245 10.84 -17.31 -7.48
N ARG A 246 11.27 -18.58 -7.50
CA ARG A 246 12.02 -19.20 -6.40
C ARG A 246 13.29 -18.43 -6.09
N GLN A 247 14.11 -18.15 -7.10
CA GLN A 247 15.35 -17.37 -6.95
C GLN A 247 15.09 -15.96 -6.42
N TYR A 248 14.01 -15.31 -6.87
CA TYR A 248 13.60 -14.03 -6.34
C TYR A 248 13.28 -14.13 -4.84
N LEU A 249 12.38 -15.05 -4.46
CA LEU A 249 11.93 -15.23 -3.08
C LEU A 249 13.06 -15.64 -2.12
N THR A 250 14.08 -16.35 -2.59
CA THR A 250 15.24 -16.78 -1.77
C THR A 250 16.43 -15.83 -1.86
N SER A 251 16.31 -14.73 -2.59
CA SER A 251 17.35 -13.70 -2.66
C SER A 251 17.63 -13.07 -1.29
N THR A 252 18.79 -12.42 -1.14
CA THR A 252 19.21 -11.81 0.14
C THR A 252 18.16 -10.86 0.72
N THR A 253 17.44 -10.14 -0.13
CA THR A 253 16.43 -9.18 0.29
C THR A 253 15.40 -9.04 -0.81
N ILE A 254 14.12 -9.10 -0.46
CA ILE A 254 13.00 -8.93 -1.38
C ILE A 254 12.16 -7.72 -0.97
N LEU A 255 11.45 -7.15 -1.95
CA LEU A 255 10.33 -6.27 -1.64
C LEU A 255 9.25 -7.12 -0.95
N GLN A 256 8.81 -6.68 0.22
CA GLN A 256 7.66 -7.28 0.89
C GLN A 256 6.38 -6.60 0.40
N ASN A 257 6.30 -5.28 0.59
CA ASN A 257 5.15 -4.50 0.11
C ASN A 257 5.45 -3.01 0.03
N GLY A 258 4.55 -2.28 -0.61
CA GLY A 258 4.58 -0.82 -0.61
C GLY A 258 4.12 -0.20 -1.91
N CYS A 259 4.12 1.13 -1.93
CA CYS A 259 3.84 1.94 -3.11
C CYS A 259 5.12 2.12 -3.94
N LEU A 260 5.05 1.72 -5.21
CA LEU A 260 6.15 1.79 -6.17
C LEU A 260 6.33 3.20 -6.74
N ASP A 261 7.39 3.43 -7.54
CA ASP A 261 7.63 4.73 -8.18
C ASP A 261 6.59 5.07 -9.27
N THR A 262 5.67 4.13 -9.55
CA THR A 262 4.54 4.21 -10.49
C THR A 262 3.21 4.56 -9.81
N ASP A 263 3.23 4.77 -8.48
CA ASP A 263 2.07 4.94 -7.60
C ASP A 263 1.20 3.69 -7.41
N ASP A 264 1.58 2.55 -8.01
CA ASP A 264 0.92 1.27 -7.76
C ASP A 264 1.41 0.61 -6.46
N TYR A 265 0.47 0.05 -5.71
CA TYR A 265 0.78 -0.74 -4.53
C TYR A 265 0.92 -2.23 -4.86
N ILE A 266 1.92 -2.86 -4.27
CA ILE A 266 2.15 -4.30 -4.37
C ILE A 266 2.43 -4.91 -3.00
N ASP A 267 1.95 -6.13 -2.77
CA ASP A 267 2.21 -6.93 -1.56
C ASP A 267 2.60 -8.35 -1.96
N ILE A 268 3.90 -8.67 -1.89
CA ILE A 268 4.44 -9.98 -2.27
C ILE A 268 4.07 -10.99 -1.19
N TYR A 269 3.38 -12.05 -1.59
CA TYR A 269 2.90 -13.06 -0.66
C TYR A 269 4.02 -13.90 -0.07
N ALA A 270 3.96 -14.14 1.23
CA ALA A 270 4.78 -15.13 1.89
C ALA A 270 4.39 -16.54 1.41
N PRO A 271 5.31 -17.53 1.46
CA PRO A 271 5.04 -18.91 1.00
C PRO A 271 3.73 -19.51 1.54
N ALA A 272 3.45 -19.33 2.83
CA ALA A 272 2.20 -19.78 3.44
C ALA A 272 0.95 -19.08 2.87
N GLN A 273 1.04 -17.79 2.53
CA GLN A 273 -0.05 -17.04 1.91
C GLN A 273 -0.26 -17.49 0.46
N ILE A 274 0.82 -17.74 -0.29
CA ILE A 274 0.76 -18.30 -1.65
C ILE A 274 -0.06 -19.60 -1.63
N VAL A 275 0.25 -20.52 -0.71
CA VAL A 275 -0.49 -21.78 -0.54
C VAL A 275 -1.96 -21.52 -0.22
N SER A 276 -2.24 -20.71 0.81
CA SER A 276 -3.60 -20.46 1.28
C SER A 276 -4.48 -19.83 0.19
N LEU A 277 -3.98 -18.85 -0.55
CA LEU A 277 -4.74 -18.13 -1.57
C LEU A 277 -4.93 -18.99 -2.82
N THR A 278 -3.89 -19.71 -3.23
CA THR A 278 -3.95 -20.59 -4.40
C THR A 278 -4.93 -21.75 -4.18
N GLN A 279 -4.99 -22.32 -2.96
CA GLN A 279 -5.96 -23.35 -2.58
C GLN A 279 -7.39 -22.80 -2.50
N ALA A 280 -7.59 -21.63 -1.87
CA ALA A 280 -8.92 -21.02 -1.78
C ALA A 280 -9.53 -20.76 -3.16
N CYS A 281 -8.71 -20.39 -4.15
CA CYS A 281 -9.17 -20.20 -5.54
C CYS A 281 -9.35 -21.53 -6.30
N ALA A 282 -8.73 -22.63 -5.86
CA ALA A 282 -8.94 -23.96 -6.42
C ALA A 282 -10.28 -24.60 -5.98
N ASP A 283 -10.71 -24.31 -4.76
CA ASP A 283 -11.96 -24.83 -4.19
C ASP A 283 -13.20 -24.05 -4.69
N GLY A 284 -13.00 -22.84 -5.20
CA GLY A 284 -14.05 -21.96 -5.70
C GLY A 284 -14.53 -22.29 -7.12
N GLY A 285 -15.21 -23.42 -7.33
CA GLY A 285 -16.06 -23.71 -8.51
C GLY A 285 -15.38 -23.86 -9.90
N ALA A 286 -14.38 -23.03 -10.20
CA ALA A 286 -13.53 -23.07 -11.38
C ALA A 286 -12.14 -23.56 -10.93
N HIS A 287 -11.94 -24.87 -10.99
CA HIS A 287 -10.70 -25.56 -10.64
C HIS A 287 -9.47 -24.79 -11.13
N ASN A 288 -8.57 -24.40 -10.22
CA ASN A 288 -7.35 -23.65 -10.56
C ASN A 288 -6.53 -24.45 -11.59
N PRO A 289 -6.35 -23.94 -12.83
CA PRO A 289 -5.78 -24.71 -13.93
C PRO A 289 -4.24 -24.74 -13.93
N GLY A 290 -3.59 -24.25 -12.86
CA GLY A 290 -2.13 -24.20 -12.72
C GLY A 290 -1.57 -22.79 -12.53
N TYR A 291 -2.32 -21.88 -11.90
CA TYR A 291 -1.85 -20.54 -11.56
C TYR A 291 -1.43 -20.46 -10.09
N LEU A 292 -0.27 -19.87 -9.83
CA LEU A 292 0.24 -19.59 -8.50
C LEU A 292 -0.01 -18.12 -8.15
N HIS A 293 -0.71 -17.83 -7.05
CA HIS A 293 -0.95 -16.46 -6.59
C HIS A 293 0.29 -15.97 -5.85
N VAL A 294 0.91 -14.88 -6.31
CA VAL A 294 2.24 -14.46 -5.83
C VAL A 294 2.29 -13.07 -5.22
N ALA A 295 1.33 -12.20 -5.52
CA ALA A 295 1.24 -10.89 -4.89
C ALA A 295 -0.19 -10.32 -4.92
N ALA A 296 -0.52 -9.40 -4.02
CA ALA A 296 -1.70 -8.55 -4.15
C ALA A 296 -1.35 -7.28 -4.93
N ALA A 297 -2.21 -6.87 -5.85
CA ALA A 297 -2.10 -5.57 -6.54
C ALA A 297 -3.45 -5.10 -7.07
N GLY A 298 -3.76 -3.80 -7.00
CA GLY A 298 -4.95 -3.23 -7.66
C GLY A 298 -6.30 -3.81 -7.21
N GLY A 299 -6.37 -4.36 -6.00
CA GLY A 299 -7.55 -5.08 -5.47
C GLY A 299 -7.71 -6.52 -5.96
N GLY A 300 -6.79 -7.03 -6.77
CA GLY A 300 -6.73 -8.42 -7.23
C GLY A 300 -5.39 -9.09 -6.87
N ASP A 301 -5.17 -10.26 -7.45
CA ASP A 301 -3.96 -11.07 -7.27
C ASP A 301 -3.13 -11.10 -8.54
N ILE A 302 -1.82 -10.89 -8.41
CA ILE A 302 -0.85 -11.24 -9.44
C ILE A 302 -0.62 -12.75 -9.39
N ALA A 303 -0.76 -13.39 -10.54
CA ALA A 303 -0.62 -14.83 -10.72
C ALA A 303 0.42 -15.20 -11.79
N ILE A 304 1.09 -16.33 -11.58
CA ILE A 304 2.03 -16.94 -12.54
C ILE A 304 1.46 -18.27 -13.03
N ASP A 305 1.45 -18.48 -14.35
CA ASP A 305 1.10 -19.78 -14.93
C ASP A 305 2.27 -20.77 -14.78
N THR A 306 2.12 -21.79 -13.93
CA THR A 306 3.19 -22.78 -13.67
C THR A 306 3.43 -23.71 -14.86
N ARG A 307 2.50 -23.77 -15.83
CA ARG A 307 2.66 -24.52 -17.09
C ARG A 307 3.50 -23.73 -18.10
N ASN A 308 3.61 -22.41 -17.92
CA ASN A 308 4.48 -21.52 -18.67
C ASN A 308 5.35 -20.68 -17.71
N PRO A 309 6.34 -21.30 -17.04
CA PRO A 309 7.03 -20.71 -15.88
C PRO A 309 7.85 -19.45 -16.19
N ASN A 310 8.14 -19.17 -17.47
CA ASN A 310 8.82 -17.93 -17.91
C ASN A 310 7.88 -16.98 -18.65
N GLY A 311 6.59 -17.33 -18.72
CA GLY A 311 5.57 -16.60 -19.44
C GLY A 311 5.11 -15.33 -18.72
N PRO A 312 4.00 -14.75 -19.19
CA PRO A 312 3.40 -13.57 -18.60
C PRO A 312 3.04 -13.73 -17.12
N THR A 313 3.00 -12.61 -16.41
CA THR A 313 2.22 -12.52 -15.16
C THR A 313 0.84 -11.95 -15.46
N TYR A 314 -0.13 -12.33 -14.65
CA TYR A 314 -1.52 -11.97 -14.85
C TYR A 314 -2.09 -11.30 -13.61
N LEU A 315 -3.01 -10.36 -13.79
CA LEU A 315 -3.89 -9.87 -12.73
C LEU A 315 -5.19 -10.66 -12.78
N MET A 316 -5.62 -11.12 -11.62
CA MET A 316 -6.80 -11.95 -11.43
C MET A 316 -7.68 -11.36 -10.33
N TYR A 317 -8.97 -11.19 -10.62
CA TYR A 317 -9.97 -10.93 -9.60
C TYR A 317 -10.70 -12.23 -9.29
N ALA A 318 -10.68 -12.66 -8.04
CA ALA A 318 -11.32 -13.90 -7.62
C ALA A 318 -12.81 -13.99 -7.98
N SER A 319 -13.49 -12.84 -8.08
CA SER A 319 -14.89 -12.74 -8.49
C SER A 319 -15.15 -12.93 -9.98
N GLU A 320 -14.14 -12.76 -10.83
CA GLU A 320 -14.29 -12.80 -12.30
C GLU A 320 -13.98 -14.19 -12.86
N GLY A 321 -13.07 -14.93 -12.23
CA GLY A 321 -12.65 -16.25 -12.71
C GLY A 321 -11.44 -16.20 -13.65
N TRP A 322 -11.00 -17.36 -14.11
CA TRP A 322 -9.74 -17.54 -14.84
C TRP A 322 -9.81 -17.10 -16.31
N GLU A 323 -11.01 -16.92 -16.85
CA GLU A 323 -11.24 -16.48 -18.22
C GLU A 323 -10.99 -14.96 -18.41
N TYR A 324 -10.91 -14.19 -17.33
CA TYR A 324 -10.70 -12.72 -17.36
C TYR A 324 -9.31 -12.30 -16.86
N LEU A 325 -8.33 -13.19 -16.97
CA LEU A 325 -6.94 -12.86 -16.62
C LEU A 325 -6.39 -11.73 -17.51
N GLN A 326 -5.88 -10.68 -16.88
CA GLN A 326 -5.31 -9.53 -17.59
C GLN A 326 -3.79 -9.62 -17.57
N VAL A 327 -3.15 -9.55 -18.73
CA VAL A 327 -1.68 -9.65 -18.84
C VAL A 327 -1.02 -8.40 -18.25
N GLN A 328 -0.14 -8.59 -17.26
CA GLN A 328 0.56 -7.49 -16.59
C GLN A 328 1.98 -7.29 -17.13
N THR A 329 2.73 -8.38 -17.30
CA THR A 329 4.04 -8.36 -17.96
C THR A 329 4.12 -9.45 -19.01
N ASN A 330 5.04 -9.33 -19.98
CA ASN A 330 5.19 -10.35 -21.01
C ASN A 330 5.95 -11.58 -20.51
N THR A 331 6.77 -11.41 -19.47
CA THR A 331 7.58 -12.47 -18.87
C THR A 331 7.69 -12.30 -17.36
N LEU A 332 7.92 -13.40 -16.65
CA LEU A 332 8.23 -13.39 -15.22
C LEU A 332 9.52 -12.60 -14.91
N ASN A 333 10.51 -12.64 -15.80
CA ASN A 333 11.72 -11.84 -15.64
C ASN A 333 11.43 -10.34 -15.69
N GLU A 334 10.61 -9.88 -16.65
CA GLU A 334 10.16 -8.49 -16.73
C GLU A 334 9.48 -8.05 -15.43
N PHE A 335 8.65 -8.92 -14.84
CA PHE A 335 8.00 -8.63 -13.56
C PHE A 335 9.00 -8.47 -12.43
N ILE A 336 9.94 -9.40 -12.28
CA ILE A 336 10.98 -9.33 -11.24
C ILE A 336 11.86 -8.07 -11.41
N ASP A 337 12.29 -7.76 -12.63
CA ASP A 337 13.08 -6.56 -12.93
C ASP A 337 12.31 -5.28 -12.57
N GLN A 338 11.00 -5.26 -12.83
CA GLN A 338 10.12 -4.15 -12.49
C GLN A 338 9.87 -4.03 -10.98
N LEU A 339 9.76 -5.14 -10.23
CA LEU A 339 9.70 -5.11 -8.76
C LEU A 339 10.99 -4.53 -8.17
N GLU A 340 12.14 -5.00 -8.65
CA GLU A 340 13.46 -4.60 -8.16
C GLU A 340 13.79 -3.13 -8.46
N SER A 341 13.39 -2.66 -9.64
CA SER A 341 13.51 -1.26 -10.05
C SER A 341 12.39 -0.37 -9.51
N ARG A 342 11.34 -0.95 -8.92
CA ARG A 342 10.12 -0.29 -8.41
C ARG A 342 9.32 0.42 -9.51
N THR A 343 9.35 -0.13 -10.71
CA THR A 343 8.70 0.40 -11.92
C THR A 343 7.54 -0.45 -12.42
N PHE A 344 7.14 -1.49 -11.69
CA PHE A 344 5.97 -2.28 -12.03
C PHE A 344 4.74 -1.40 -12.05
N LYS A 345 3.96 -1.48 -13.12
CA LYS A 345 2.74 -0.70 -13.31
C LYS A 345 1.60 -1.60 -13.72
N LEU A 346 0.47 -1.48 -13.05
CA LEU A 346 -0.73 -2.21 -13.40
C LEU A 346 -1.22 -1.79 -14.78
N ARG A 347 -1.57 -2.80 -15.57
CA ARG A 347 -2.17 -2.65 -16.89
C ARG A 347 -3.62 -3.10 -16.78
N PHE A 348 -4.53 -2.19 -17.11
CA PHE A 348 -5.93 -2.51 -17.29
C PHE A 348 -6.20 -2.48 -18.79
N ASP A 349 -6.70 -3.59 -19.34
CA ASP A 349 -7.01 -3.65 -20.77
C ASP A 349 -8.08 -2.60 -21.11
N GLU A 350 -7.75 -1.69 -22.04
CA GLU A 350 -8.73 -0.81 -22.67
C GLU A 350 -9.58 -1.69 -23.60
N THR A 351 -10.77 -2.10 -23.16
CA THR A 351 -11.79 -2.69 -24.03
C THR A 351 -12.97 -1.78 -24.21
#